data_AF-A0AAP3YYP5-F1
#
_entry.id   AF-A0AAP3YYP5-F1
#
_cell.length_a   1.000
_cell.length_b   1.000
_cell.length_c   1.000
_cell.angle_alpha   90.00
_cell.angle_beta   90.00
_cell.angle_gamma   90.00
#
_symmetry.space_group_name_H-M   'P 1'
#
loop_
_entity.id
_entity.type
_entity.pdbx_description
1 polymer ?
#
loop_
_entity_poly.entity_id
_entity_poly.type
_entity_poly.pdbx_seq_one_letter_code
_entity_poly.pdbx_strand_id
1 'polypeptide(L)'
;MNDVERFRDKHVHFMTTAEEKSQLKKNMRQAGYETLGSYLLKMGLEGIIINVDFSELRGALGDIGSLRNEFNRIGNNINQVTKHVNESKEIDAMDVYLLQEEVDRLKKQIEHFEKNVVARFNEKLRQLGVD
;
A
#
# COMPACT_ATOMS: atom_id res chain seq x y z
N MET A 1 16.71 -9.06 -57.29
CA MET A 1 15.97 -8.34 -56.24
C MET A 1 17.02 -7.83 -55.27
N ASN A 2 17.13 -6.51 -55.10
CA ASN A 2 18.03 -5.95 -54.10
C ASN A 2 17.46 -6.31 -52.72
N ASP A 3 18.19 -7.09 -51.93
CA ASP A 3 17.88 -7.27 -50.51
C ASP A 3 18.04 -5.93 -49.82
N VAL A 4 16.91 -5.25 -49.60
CA VAL A 4 16.90 -4.01 -48.83
C VAL A 4 17.18 -4.40 -47.38
N GLU A 5 18.38 -4.08 -46.91
CA GLU A 5 18.81 -4.32 -45.54
C GLU A 5 17.88 -3.57 -44.59
N ARG A 6 17.22 -4.31 -43.69
CA ARG A 6 16.27 -3.70 -42.73
C ARG A 6 17.06 -2.96 -41.66
N PHE A 7 16.66 -1.74 -41.35
CA PHE A 7 17.21 -0.97 -40.22
C PHE A 7 17.15 -1.72 -38.87
N ARG A 8 16.14 -2.58 -38.70
CA ARG A 8 16.02 -3.49 -37.55
C ARG A 8 16.19 -4.93 -38.04
N ASP A 9 17.42 -5.45 -37.94
CA ASP A 9 17.86 -6.76 -38.45
C ASP A 9 17.95 -7.84 -37.37
N LYS A 10 17.93 -7.48 -36.07
CA LYS A 10 17.99 -8.42 -34.95
C LYS A 10 16.61 -8.92 -34.53
N HIS A 11 16.49 -10.23 -34.32
CA HIS A 11 15.29 -10.86 -33.79
C HIS A 11 15.31 -10.94 -32.27
N VAL A 12 14.18 -10.61 -31.63
CA VAL A 12 13.90 -10.86 -30.22
C VAL A 12 12.73 -11.83 -30.14
N HIS A 13 12.91 -12.97 -29.48
CA HIS A 13 11.89 -14.01 -29.36
C HIS A 13 11.30 -14.04 -27.95
N PHE A 14 9.97 -14.12 -27.86
CA PHE A 14 9.26 -14.16 -26.59
C PHE A 14 8.07 -15.12 -26.67
N MET A 15 7.93 -15.97 -25.67
CA MET A 15 6.87 -16.98 -25.57
C MET A 15 5.78 -16.50 -24.62
N THR A 16 4.53 -16.68 -25.01
CA THR A 16 3.35 -16.27 -24.24
C THR A 16 2.29 -17.35 -24.26
N THR A 17 1.51 -17.44 -23.20
CA THR A 17 0.20 -18.08 -23.25
C THR A 17 -0.75 -17.34 -24.20
N ALA A 18 -1.86 -17.98 -24.57
CA ALA A 18 -2.89 -17.34 -25.38
C ALA A 18 -3.51 -16.11 -24.69
N GLU A 19 -3.68 -16.18 -23.37
CA GLU A 19 -4.26 -15.12 -22.56
C GLU A 19 -3.34 -13.90 -22.48
N GLU A 20 -2.06 -14.10 -22.15
CA GLU A 20 -1.06 -13.03 -22.12
C GLU A 20 -0.94 -12.32 -23.47
N LYS A 21 -0.95 -13.08 -24.58
CA LYS A 21 -0.93 -12.50 -25.93
C LYS A 21 -2.17 -11.66 -26.23
N SER A 22 -3.34 -12.09 -25.76
CA SER A 22 -4.59 -11.34 -25.89
C SER A 22 -4.52 -10.03 -25.12
N GLN A 23 -4.04 -10.09 -23.87
CA GLN A 23 -3.88 -8.93 -23.00
C GLN A 23 -2.87 -7.94 -23.58
N LEU A 24 -1.73 -8.43 -24.06
CA LEU A 24 -0.72 -7.60 -24.74
C LEU A 24 -1.29 -6.87 -25.96
N LYS A 25 -2.11 -7.53 -26.78
CA LYS A 25 -2.81 -6.87 -27.91
C LYS A 25 -3.83 -5.84 -27.47
N LYS A 26 -4.53 -6.08 -26.35
CA LYS A 26 -5.48 -5.12 -25.78
C LYS A 26 -4.76 -3.87 -25.31
N ASN A 27 -3.69 -4.02 -24.53
CA ASN A 27 -2.87 -2.92 -24.03
C ASN A 27 -2.22 -2.14 -25.19
N MET A 28 -1.72 -2.85 -26.20
CA MET A 28 -1.19 -2.26 -27.44
C MET A 28 -2.20 -1.33 -28.12
N ARG A 29 -3.45 -1.79 -28.29
CA ARG A 29 -4.53 -0.99 -28.89
C ARG A 29 -4.90 0.21 -28.01
N GLN A 30 -4.98 0.02 -26.69
CA GLN A 30 -5.26 1.10 -25.76
C GLN A 30 -4.18 2.18 -25.78
N ALA A 31 -2.91 1.78 -25.95
CA ALA A 31 -1.77 2.68 -26.06
C ALA A 31 -1.60 3.28 -27.48
N GLY A 32 -2.49 2.97 -28.44
CA GLY A 32 -2.47 3.55 -29.78
C GLY A 32 -1.42 2.98 -30.74
N TYR A 33 -0.86 1.79 -30.47
CA TYR A 33 0.13 1.16 -31.35
C TYR A 33 -0.51 0.19 -32.34
N GLU A 34 -0.03 0.22 -33.59
CA GLU A 34 -0.52 -0.67 -34.66
C GLU A 34 0.12 -2.05 -34.65
N THR A 35 1.36 -2.14 -34.17
CA THR A 35 2.11 -3.41 -34.13
C THR A 35 2.59 -3.74 -32.72
N LEU A 36 2.55 -5.03 -32.40
CA LEU A 36 2.96 -5.51 -31.10
C LEU A 36 4.46 -5.35 -30.88
N GLY A 37 5.25 -5.46 -31.95
CA GLY A 37 6.69 -5.21 -31.90
C GLY A 37 7.02 -3.77 -31.52
N SER A 38 6.36 -2.77 -32.13
CA SER A 38 6.58 -1.36 -31.78
C SER A 38 6.17 -1.06 -30.35
N TYR A 39 5.02 -1.61 -29.90
CA TYR A 39 4.56 -1.45 -28.52
C TYR A 39 5.54 -2.07 -27.52
N LEU A 40 5.94 -3.32 -27.73
CA LEU A 40 6.88 -4.00 -26.83
C LEU A 40 8.26 -3.36 -26.83
N LEU A 41 8.75 -2.87 -27.97
CA LEU A 41 10.01 -2.12 -28.03
C LEU A 41 9.90 -0.81 -27.28
N LYS A 42 8.82 -0.05 -27.43
CA LYS A 42 8.60 1.19 -26.66
C LYS A 42 8.55 0.90 -25.16
N MET A 43 7.77 -0.10 -24.75
CA MET A 43 7.65 -0.48 -23.34
C MET A 43 8.95 -1.04 -22.77
N GLY A 44 9.74 -1.78 -23.56
CA GLY A 44 11.02 -2.33 -23.11
C GLY A 44 12.14 -1.30 -23.06
N LEU A 45 12.09 -0.25 -23.90
CA LEU A 45 13.13 0.79 -23.96
C LEU A 45 12.80 2.00 -23.07
N GLU A 46 11.53 2.38 -22.98
CA GLU A 46 11.08 3.62 -22.32
C GLU A 46 10.06 3.36 -21.21
N GLY A 47 9.55 2.14 -21.07
CA GLY A 47 8.63 1.80 -19.99
C GLY A 47 9.32 1.92 -18.64
N ILE A 48 8.60 2.47 -17.66
CA ILE A 48 9.06 2.55 -16.27
C ILE A 48 8.77 1.22 -15.59
N ILE A 49 9.80 0.56 -15.07
CA ILE A 49 9.63 -0.56 -14.15
C ILE A 49 9.53 0.02 -12.74
N ILE A 50 8.32 0.05 -12.20
CA ILE A 50 8.09 0.48 -10.82
C ILE A 50 8.35 -0.71 -9.90
N ASN A 51 9.53 -0.73 -9.28
CA ASN A 51 9.82 -1.65 -8.19
C ASN A 51 9.33 -1.02 -6.88
N VAL A 52 8.15 -1.44 -6.40
CA VAL A 52 7.63 -0.95 -5.12
C VAL A 52 8.25 -1.76 -3.98
N ASP A 53 9.28 -1.19 -3.36
CA ASP A 53 9.81 -1.72 -2.10
C ASP A 53 8.87 -1.33 -0.93
N PHE A 54 8.19 -2.36 -0.39
CA PHE A 54 7.30 -2.24 0.76
C PHE A 54 8.02 -2.28 2.11
N SER A 55 9.35 -2.26 2.15
CA SER A 55 10.13 -2.21 3.39
C SER A 55 9.73 -1.03 4.29
N GLU A 56 9.42 0.12 3.70
CA GLU A 56 8.91 1.29 4.44
C GLU A 56 7.47 1.09 4.94
N LEU A 57 6.64 0.38 4.18
CA LEU A 57 5.30 -0.01 4.62
C LEU A 57 5.40 -0.94 5.83
N ARG A 58 6.41 -1.82 5.88
CA ARG A 58 6.69 -2.67 7.04
C ARG A 58 7.06 -1.86 8.29
N GLY A 59 7.74 -0.72 8.12
CA GLY A 59 7.97 0.25 9.18
C GLY A 59 6.66 0.86 9.69
N ALA A 60 5.79 1.32 8.78
CA ALA A 60 4.46 1.84 9.14
C ALA A 60 3.54 0.76 9.73
N LEU A 61 3.64 -0.49 9.29
CA LEU A 61 2.97 -1.64 9.92
C LEU A 61 3.55 -1.94 11.32
N GLY A 62 4.79 -1.53 11.60
CA GLY A 62 5.36 -1.55 12.95
C GLY A 62 4.61 -0.63 13.91
N ASP A 63 4.16 0.54 13.42
CA ASP A 63 3.33 1.46 14.21
C ASP A 63 1.96 0.86 14.54
N ILE A 64 1.41 0.00 13.67
CA ILE A 64 0.21 -0.81 13.98
C ILE A 64 0.48 -1.77 15.15
N GLY A 65 1.69 -2.30 15.27
CA GLY A 65 2.11 -3.10 16.42
C GLY A 65 2.06 -2.31 17.72
N SER A 66 2.49 -1.05 17.69
CA SER A 66 2.39 -0.13 18.84
C SER A 66 0.93 0.19 19.19
N LEU A 67 0.09 0.51 18.19
CA LEU A 67 -1.34 0.74 18.39
C LEU A 67 -2.05 -0.49 18.98
N ARG A 68 -1.72 -1.69 18.51
CA ARG A 68 -2.27 -2.95 19.03
C ARG A 68 -1.88 -3.16 20.50
N ASN A 69 -0.65 -2.83 20.88
CA ASN A 69 -0.20 -2.95 22.26
C ASN A 69 -0.92 -1.98 23.18
N GLU A 70 -1.16 -0.75 22.74
CA GLU A 70 -1.96 0.21 23.51
C GLU A 70 -3.42 -0.22 23.62
N PHE A 71 -4.02 -0.74 22.54
CA PHE A 71 -5.38 -1.27 22.57
C PHE A 71 -5.52 -2.41 23.60
N ASN A 72 -4.54 -3.31 23.67
CA ASN A 72 -4.51 -4.37 24.69
C ASN A 72 -4.42 -3.83 26.12
N ARG A 73 -3.69 -2.73 26.35
CA ARG A 73 -3.62 -2.08 27.66
C ARG A 73 -4.96 -1.52 28.08
N ILE A 74 -5.65 -0.82 27.18
CA ILE A 74 -7.01 -0.31 27.42
C ILE A 74 -7.96 -1.46 27.74
N GLY A 75 -7.92 -2.55 26.94
CA GLY A 75 -8.73 -3.74 27.20
C GLY A 75 -8.50 -4.33 28.59
N ASN A 76 -7.24 -4.37 29.05
CA ASN A 76 -6.90 -4.83 30.39
C ASN A 76 -7.39 -3.88 31.50
N ASN A 77 -7.35 -2.58 31.27
CA ASN A 77 -7.82 -1.58 32.24
C ASN A 77 -9.35 -1.59 32.34
N ILE A 78 -10.06 -1.71 31.22
CA ILE A 78 -11.52 -1.90 31.20
C ILE A 78 -11.90 -3.17 31.98
N ASN A 79 -11.14 -4.26 31.81
CA ASN A 79 -11.40 -5.51 32.50
C ASN A 79 -11.17 -5.40 34.03
N GLN A 80 -10.20 -4.58 34.45
CA GLN A 80 -9.97 -4.28 35.86
C GLN A 80 -11.13 -3.47 36.47
N VAL A 81 -11.58 -2.41 35.78
CA VAL A 81 -12.75 -1.63 36.22
C VAL A 81 -14.00 -2.51 36.29
N THR A 82 -14.19 -3.39 35.31
CA THR A 82 -15.33 -4.33 35.30
C THR A 82 -15.29 -5.30 36.49
N LYS A 83 -14.11 -5.84 36.83
CA LYS A 83 -13.95 -6.68 38.03
C LYS A 83 -14.22 -5.89 39.31
N HIS A 84 -13.65 -4.69 39.43
CA HIS A 84 -13.85 -3.81 40.57
C HIS A 84 -15.34 -3.51 40.78
N VAL A 85 -16.06 -3.11 39.73
CA VAL A 85 -17.51 -2.85 39.78
C VAL A 85 -18.31 -4.09 40.15
N ASN A 86 -17.94 -5.27 39.64
CA ASN A 86 -18.61 -6.52 40.01
C ASN A 86 -18.39 -6.90 41.49
N GLU A 87 -17.25 -6.54 42.07
CA GLU A 87 -16.90 -6.80 43.46
C GLU A 87 -17.48 -5.76 44.43
N SER A 88 -17.43 -4.48 44.08
CA SER A 88 -17.85 -3.36 44.93
C SER A 88 -19.33 -2.96 44.74
N LYS A 89 -19.95 -3.33 43.60
CA LYS A 89 -21.25 -2.83 43.11
C LYS A 89 -21.33 -1.31 42.91
N GLU A 90 -20.20 -0.62 42.99
CA GLU A 90 -20.10 0.83 42.80
C GLU A 90 -19.11 1.15 41.68
N ILE A 91 -19.43 2.16 40.88
CA ILE A 91 -18.55 2.67 39.84
C ILE A 91 -17.87 3.91 40.40
N ASP A 92 -16.54 3.90 40.53
CA ASP A 92 -15.80 5.10 40.88
C ASP A 92 -15.71 6.04 39.67
N ALA A 93 -16.04 7.32 39.88
CA ALA A 93 -15.97 8.33 38.83
C ALA A 93 -14.53 8.53 38.32
N MET A 94 -13.53 8.27 39.18
CA MET A 94 -12.11 8.31 38.80
C MET A 94 -11.75 7.20 37.82
N ASP A 95 -12.26 5.98 38.01
CA ASP A 95 -12.02 4.83 37.13
C ASP A 95 -12.53 5.11 35.70
N VAL A 96 -13.73 5.70 35.60
CA VAL A 96 -14.33 6.09 34.30
C VAL A 96 -13.55 7.23 33.64
N TYR A 97 -13.10 8.21 34.43
CA TYR A 97 -12.31 9.34 33.93
C TYR A 97 -10.96 8.88 33.35
N LEU A 98 -10.24 8.01 34.06
CA LEU A 98 -8.95 7.48 33.61
C LEU A 98 -9.09 6.67 32.31
N LEU A 99 -10.16 5.86 32.19
CA LEU A 99 -10.46 5.14 30.95
C LEU A 99 -10.78 6.08 29.78
N GLN A 100 -11.52 7.17 30.04
CA GLN A 100 -11.81 8.17 29.01
C GLN A 100 -10.52 8.84 28.51
N GLU A 101 -9.59 9.21 29.41
CA GLU A 101 -8.31 9.78 29.01
C GLU A 101 -7.45 8.82 28.18
N GLU A 102 -7.40 7.54 28.53
CA GLU A 102 -6.65 6.55 27.75
C GLU A 102 -7.25 6.35 26.34
N VAL A 103 -8.57 6.29 26.23
CA VAL A 103 -9.26 6.19 24.95
C VAL A 103 -9.01 7.42 24.08
N ASP A 104 -9.06 8.62 24.66
CA ASP A 104 -8.81 9.86 23.92
C ASP A 104 -7.34 10.01 23.50
N ARG A 105 -6.41 9.51 24.30
CA ARG A 105 -4.99 9.41 23.91
C ARG A 105 -4.82 8.49 22.71
N LEU A 106 -5.46 7.31 22.72
CA LEU A 106 -5.37 6.34 21.63
C LEU A 106 -5.98 6.88 20.33
N LYS A 107 -7.12 7.58 20.39
CA LYS A 107 -7.71 8.26 19.21
C LYS A 107 -6.72 9.22 18.56
N LYS A 108 -6.04 10.06 19.34
CA LYS A 108 -5.04 11.02 18.83
C LYS A 108 -3.87 10.31 18.15
N GLN A 109 -3.42 9.17 18.68
CA GLN A 109 -2.36 8.39 18.05
C GLN A 109 -2.81 7.77 16.72
N ILE A 110 -4.04 7.25 16.65
CA ILE A 110 -4.62 6.72 15.40
C ILE A 110 -4.70 7.83 14.34
N GLU A 111 -5.23 9.00 14.70
CA GLU A 111 -5.29 10.14 13.77
C GLU A 111 -3.90 10.57 13.27
N HIS A 112 -2.90 10.55 14.15
CA HIS A 112 -1.53 10.87 13.77
C HIS A 112 -0.95 9.80 12.82
N PHE A 113 -1.21 8.52 13.10
CA PHE A 113 -0.81 7.41 12.25
C PHE A 113 -1.45 7.50 10.86
N GLU A 114 -2.77 7.71 10.77
CA GLU A 114 -3.48 7.87 9.50
C GLU A 114 -2.89 9.01 8.66
N LYS A 115 -2.65 10.18 9.28
CA LYS A 115 -2.01 11.32 8.60
C LYS A 115 -0.61 10.96 8.09
N ASN A 116 0.18 10.25 8.87
CA ASN A 116 1.54 9.85 8.48
C ASN A 116 1.52 8.83 7.31
N VAL A 117 0.61 7.86 7.33
CA VAL A 117 0.46 6.89 6.23
C VAL A 117 0.06 7.60 4.94
N VAL A 118 -0.96 8.46 5.00
CA VAL A 118 -1.43 9.22 3.83
C VAL A 118 -0.33 10.14 3.30
N ALA A 119 0.39 10.84 4.18
CA ALA A 119 1.50 11.72 3.79
C ALA A 119 2.62 10.95 3.07
N ARG A 120 3.07 9.84 3.65
CA ARG A 120 4.13 8.99 3.05
C ARG A 120 3.69 8.38 1.72
N PHE A 121 2.43 7.94 1.62
CA PHE A 121 1.91 7.39 0.37
C PHE A 121 1.85 8.44 -0.73
N ASN A 122 1.31 9.63 -0.43
CA ASN A 122 1.24 10.75 -1.37
C ASN A 122 2.63 11.23 -1.81
N GLU A 123 3.60 11.26 -0.90
CA GLU A 123 4.98 11.59 -1.22
C GLU A 123 5.59 10.57 -2.20
N LYS A 124 5.29 9.27 -2.01
CA LYS A 124 5.77 8.20 -2.90
C LYS A 124 5.09 8.24 -4.28
N LEU A 125 3.79 8.57 -4.35
CA LEU A 125 3.09 8.79 -5.62
C LEU A 125 3.72 9.94 -6.43
N ARG A 126 4.03 11.06 -5.77
CA ARG A 126 4.73 12.19 -6.40
C ARG A 126 6.11 11.80 -6.91
N GLN A 127 6.88 11.02 -6.14
CA GLN A 127 8.19 10.52 -6.57
C GLN A 127 8.10 9.60 -7.80
N LEU A 128 6.97 8.90 -7.97
CA LEU A 128 6.71 8.03 -9.12
C LEU A 128 6.15 8.78 -10.34
N GLY A 129 5.93 10.10 -10.23
CA GLY A 129 5.39 10.92 -11.33
C GLY A 129 3.94 10.60 -11.69
N VAL A 130 3.19 10.03 -10.74
CA VAL A 130 1.76 9.74 -10.88
C VAL A 130 1.01 10.87 -10.17
N ASP A 131 0.59 11.87 -10.93
CA ASP A 131 -0.34 12.92 -10.47
C ASP A 131 -1.81 12.47 -10.58
#